data_AF-W8K099-F1
#
_entry.id   AF-W8K099-F1
#
_cell.length_a   1.000
_cell.length_b   1.000
_cell.length_c   1.000
_cell.angle_alpha   90.00
_cell.angle_beta   90.00
_cell.angle_gamma   90.00
#
_symmetry.space_group_name_H-M   'P 1'
#
loop_
_entity.id
_entity.type
_entity.pdbx_description
1 polymer ?
#
loop_
_entity_poly.entity_id
_entity_poly.type
_entity_poly.pdbx_seq_one_letter_code
_entity_poly.pdbx_strand_id
1 'polypeptide(L)' 'MLIGEIDIYPHVVKNNPGDYLLKDKENTLAFVYATKIDLEKWIGKRVSIECLPRPNNHFAFPAYYVISIKEIA' A
#
# COMPACT_ATOMS: atom_id res chain seq x y z
N MET A 1 -4.32 9.63 6.93
CA MET A 1 -2.92 9.45 6.51
C MET A 1 -2.41 8.17 7.13
N LEU A 2 -1.76 7.33 6.32
CA LEU A 2 -1.17 6.08 6.76
C LEU A 2 0.35 6.20 6.60
N ILE A 3 1.08 5.83 7.65
CA ILE A 3 2.54 5.91 7.68
C ILE A 3 3.05 4.48 7.77
N GLY A 4 4.00 4.15 6.91
CA GLY A 4 4.60 2.82 6.89
C GLY A 4 5.68 2.72 5.84
N GLU A 5 6.17 1.51 5.68
CA GLU A 5 7.05 1.10 4.60
C GLU A 5 6.23 0.47 3.48
N ILE A 6 6.55 0.83 2.25
CA ILE A 6 5.96 0.20 1.06
C ILE A 6 6.76 -1.06 0.77
N ASP A 7 6.05 -2.16 0.62
CA ASP A 7 6.63 -3.45 0.30
C ASP A 7 5.94 -4.03 -0.94
N ILE A 8 6.69 -4.71 -1.80
CA ILE A 8 6.11 -5.39 -2.96
C ILE A 8 5.32 -6.59 -2.46
N TYR A 9 4.09 -6.77 -2.96
CA TYR A 9 3.39 -8.01 -2.73
C TYR A 9 3.91 -9.09 -3.70
N PRO A 10 4.63 -10.14 -3.24
CA PRO A 10 5.29 -11.08 -4.13
C PRO A 10 4.32 -12.05 -4.83
N HIS A 11 3.06 -12.11 -4.38
CA HIS A 11 2.05 -12.98 -4.94
C HIS A 11 1.19 -12.22 -5.94
N VAL A 12 1.42 -12.45 -7.24
CA VAL A 12 0.53 -11.96 -8.31
C VAL A 12 -0.71 -12.85 -8.35
N VAL A 13 -1.72 -12.51 -7.56
CA VAL A 13 -2.98 -13.23 -7.54
C VAL A 13 -3.89 -12.62 -8.60
N LYS A 14 -4.62 -13.47 -9.35
CA LYS A 14 -5.50 -13.08 -10.49
C LYS A 14 -6.62 -12.09 -10.14
N ASN A 15 -6.80 -11.81 -8.84
CA ASN A 15 -7.80 -10.92 -8.25
C ASN A 15 -7.15 -9.96 -7.22
N ASN A 16 -5.92 -9.51 -7.49
CA ASN A 16 -5.14 -8.74 -6.52
C ASN A 16 -5.83 -7.42 -6.14
N PRO A 17 -6.01 -7.15 -4.83
CA PRO A 17 -6.61 -5.91 -4.37
C PRO A 17 -5.65 -4.71 -4.45
N GLY A 18 -4.34 -4.98 -4.56
CA GLY A 18 -3.29 -4.00 -4.84
C GLY A 18 -1.94 -4.69 -5.07
N ASP A 19 -1.05 -4.01 -5.80
CA ASP A 19 0.30 -4.48 -6.14
C ASP A 19 1.30 -4.32 -4.98
N TYR A 20 0.95 -3.51 -3.97
CA TYR A 20 1.84 -3.16 -2.87
C TYR A 20 1.16 -3.40 -1.51
N LEU A 21 1.99 -3.65 -0.51
CA LEU A 21 1.60 -3.71 0.88
C LEU A 21 2.13 -2.48 1.60
N LEU A 22 1.29 -1.93 2.48
CA LEU A 22 1.75 -1.02 3.51
C LEU A 22 2.04 -1.83 4.77
N LYS A 23 3.30 -1.81 5.21
CA LYS A 23 3.75 -2.44 6.45
C LYS A 23 4.15 -1.37 7.45
N ASP A 24 3.83 -1.57 8.72
CA ASP A 24 4.50 -0.85 9.82
C ASP A 24 5.31 -1.85 10.62
N LYS A 25 6.64 -1.76 10.45
CA LYS A 25 7.61 -2.72 11.00
C LYS A 25 7.26 -4.16 10.56
N GLU A 26 6.81 -4.99 11.49
CA GLU A 26 6.48 -6.40 11.27
C GLU A 26 5.00 -6.64 10.93
N ASN A 27 4.16 -5.61 11.02
CA ASN A 27 2.71 -5.74 10.80
C ASN A 27 2.33 -5.25 9.42
N THR A 28 1.62 -6.09 8.66
CA THR A 28 0.97 -5.66 7.42
C THR A 28 -0.30 -4.89 7.79
N LEU A 29 -0.32 -3.59 7.49
CA LEU A 29 -1.46 -2.72 7.78
C LEU A 29 -2.57 -2.92 6.76
N ALA A 30 -2.20 -2.88 5.47
CA ALA A 30 -3.18 -2.87 4.39
C ALA A 30 -2.57 -3.12 3.01
N PHE A 31 -3.41 -3.49 2.06
CA PHE A 31 -3.07 -3.43 0.63
C PHE A 31 -3.18 -1.99 0.15
N VAL A 32 -2.22 -1.58 -0.66
CA VAL A 32 -2.20 -0.26 -1.27
C VAL A 32 -2.02 -0.37 -2.76
N TYR A 33 -2.78 0.44 -3.47
CA TYR A 33 -2.76 0.48 -4.92
C TYR A 33 -2.74 1.93 -5.39
N ALA A 34 -1.85 2.23 -6.33
CA ALA A 34 -1.79 3.51 -7.02
C ALA A 34 -1.94 3.30 -8.52
N THR A 35 -2.72 4.15 -9.19
CA THR A 35 -2.79 4.17 -10.66
C THR A 35 -1.88 5.22 -11.28
N LYS A 36 -1.65 6.33 -10.56
CA LYS A 36 -0.93 7.51 -11.06
C LYS A 36 0.42 7.74 -10.39
N ILE A 37 0.68 7.05 -9.28
CA ILE A 37 1.89 7.20 -8.49
C ILE A 37 2.74 5.96 -8.69
N ASP A 38 4.00 6.20 -8.98
CA ASP A 38 5.03 5.18 -9.09
C ASP A 38 5.44 4.76 -7.69
N LEU A 39 4.80 3.69 -7.18
CA LEU A 39 5.07 3.12 -5.85
C LEU A 39 6.40 2.35 -5.81
N GLU A 40 6.93 1.94 -6.96
CA GLU A 40 8.20 1.20 -7.05
C GLU A 40 9.37 1.98 -6.46
N LYS A 41 9.39 3.30 -6.69
CA LYS A 41 10.44 4.20 -6.17
C LYS A 41 10.46 4.34 -4.65
N TRP A 42 9.39 3.90 -3.99
CA TRP A 42 9.20 4.02 -2.55
C TRP A 42 9.31 2.69 -1.81
N ILE A 43 9.55 1.59 -2.53
CA ILE A 43 9.73 0.27 -1.92
C ILE A 43 10.92 0.31 -0.96
N GLY A 44 10.72 -0.21 0.26
CA GLY A 44 11.73 -0.22 1.31
C GLY A 44 12.02 1.15 1.93
N LYS A 45 11.24 2.19 1.57
CA LYS A 45 11.31 3.51 2.18
C LYS A 45 10.12 3.75 3.08
N ARG A 46 10.38 4.46 4.18
CA ARG A 46 9.33 4.95 5.07
C ARG A 46 8.66 6.18 4.47
N VAL A 47 7.38 6.05 4.20
CA VAL A 47 6.59 7.07 3.52
C VAL A 47 5.25 7.30 4.23
N SER A 48 4.76 8.53 4.12
CA SER A 48 3.39 8.90 4.46
C SER A 48 2.57 8.82 3.19
N ILE A 49 1.60 7.93 3.15
CA ILE A 49 0.65 7.83 2.06
C ILE A 49 -0.71 8.39 2.48
N GLU A 50 -1.24 9.27 1.64
CA GLU A 50 -2.65 9.64 1.66
C GLU A 50 -3.40 8.65 0.80
N CYS A 51 -4.33 7.94 1.42
CA CYS A 51 -5.07 6.91 0.75
C CYS A 51 -6.51 6.83 1.25
N LEU A 52 -7.41 6.40 0.36
CA LEU A 52 -8.84 6.30 0.63
C LEU A 52 -9.26 4.84 0.79
N PRO A 53 -10.16 4.53 1.74
CA PRO A 53 -10.66 3.18 1.94
C PRO A 53 -11.42 2.74 0.69
N ARG A 54 -11.11 1.53 0.22
CA ARG A 54 -11.83 0.88 -0.88
C ARG A 54 -12.52 -0.38 -0.36
N PRO A 55 -13.74 -0.72 -0.82
CA PRO A 55 -14.34 -2.00 -0.53
C PRO A 55 -13.43 -3.14 -1.03
N ASN A 56 -12.87 -3.93 -0.10
CA ASN A 56 -11.88 -4.96 -0.39
C ASN A 56 -12.47 -6.38 -0.51
N ASN A 57 -13.75 -6.49 -0.89
CA ASN A 57 -14.39 -7.77 -1.22
C ASN A 57 -14.16 -8.92 -0.20
N HIS A 58 -14.04 -8.61 1.10
CA HIS A 58 -13.79 -9.56 2.19
C HIS A 58 -12.36 -10.19 2.24
N PHE A 59 -11.35 -9.52 1.70
CA PHE A 59 -9.94 -9.90 1.91
C PHE A 59 -9.50 -9.73 3.38
N ALA A 60 -8.49 -10.49 3.79
CA ALA A 60 -7.98 -10.53 5.17
C ALA A 60 -7.44 -9.19 5.70
N PHE A 61 -7.11 -8.24 4.82
CA PHE A 61 -6.64 -6.90 5.16
C PHE A 61 -7.45 -5.84 4.43
N PRO A 62 -7.60 -4.62 4.95
CA PRO A 62 -8.24 -3.53 4.21
C PRO A 62 -7.41 -3.16 2.97
N ALA A 63 -8.06 -2.63 1.94
CA ALA A 63 -7.38 -2.06 0.78
C ALA A 63 -7.60 -0.55 0.72
N TYR A 64 -6.53 0.18 0.44
CA TYR A 64 -6.55 1.62 0.29
C TYR A 64 -6.04 2.04 -1.08
N TYR A 65 -6.70 3.05 -1.65
CA TYR A 65 -6.30 3.68 -2.88
C TYR A 65 -5.37 4.86 -2.60
N VAL A 66 -4.12 4.82 -3.06
CA VAL A 66 -3.13 5.87 -2.84
C VAL A 66 -3.40 7.07 -3.73
N ILE A 67 -3.66 8.20 -3.10
CA ILE A 67 -3.86 9.50 -3.74
C ILE A 67 -2.55 10.29 -3.77
N SER A 68 -1.77 10.22 -2.70
CA SER A 68 -0.53 10.97 -2.55
C SER A 68 0.48 10.18 -1.71
N ILE A 69 1.77 10.35 -1.99
CA ILE A 69 2.87 9.75 -1.25
C ILE A 69 3.90 10.82 -0.93
N LYS A 70 4.44 10.80 0.29
CA LYS A 70 5.48 11.71 0.76
C LYS A 70 6.52 10.92 1.54
N GLU A 71 7.80 11.21 1.30
CA GLU A 71 8.87 10.65 2.14
C GLU A 71 8.78 11.23 3.55
N ILE A 72 8.98 10.39 4.57
CA ILE A 72 9.20 10.85 5.93
C ILE A 72 10.66 10.52 6.26
N ALA A 73 11.51 11.53 6.14
CA ALA A 73 12.92 11.44 6.51
C ALA A 73 13.09 11.38 8.04
#